data_AF-A0A9P7DCX7-F1
#
_entry.id   AF-A0A9P7DCX7-F1
#
_cell.length_a   1.000
_cell.length_b   1.000
_cell.length_c   1.000
_cell.angle_alpha   90.00
_cell.angle_beta   90.00
_cell.angle_gamma   90.00
#
_symmetry.space_group_name_H-M   'P 1'
#
loop_
_entity.id
_entity.type
_entity.pdbx_description
1 polymer ?
#
loop_
_entity_poly.entity_id
_entity_poly.type
_entity_poly.pdbx_seq_one_letter_code
_entity_poly.pdbx_strand_id
1 'polypeptide(L)'
;MNLLVKDICTIPFFQPAIKTTRRVIKFFKKSTHANSHLRSARKTFKVTRGLVSIGKTRFGTMYFSGASVQRCLPAIRDLCGNGTVTIPDVNESFMPDTAETLSFQLLLSQLLAVIGPPAKAIKCMESSFANAADVYEFWLAVQAAFEEVSKKNTVKLPVAVLEKIRRLCNYRFNQTINEAPSDIFVTAFFLVPANRNADILKHINPLSIVPITIHRDTISGLVASTSVNANTNQTLLRIGKFLVSQLRFEYESKDDSPIHGLDAGLALAKLNEQIVAYAKGAWPFNRTFTDKANVVKYWRDFLDHDNADVLAVLCNLVSDWCLSCLLTTRIRSTSQ
;
A
#
# COMPACT_ATOMS: atom_id res chain seq x y z
N MET A 1 0.85 3.88 -4.41
CA MET A 1 0.39 4.53 -3.16
C MET A 1 0.67 6.03 -3.04
N ASN A 2 1.88 6.54 -3.34
CA ASN A 2 2.16 7.99 -3.21
C ASN A 2 1.17 8.87 -4.01
N LEU A 3 0.79 8.42 -5.22
CA LEU A 3 -0.25 9.07 -6.03
C LEU A 3 -1.65 8.97 -5.42
N LEU A 4 -1.99 7.89 -4.69
CA LEU A 4 -3.25 7.80 -3.98
C LEU A 4 -3.35 8.88 -2.89
N VAL A 5 -2.27 9.09 -2.13
CA VAL A 5 -2.21 10.19 -1.14
C VAL A 5 -2.37 11.54 -1.83
N LYS A 6 -1.72 11.74 -2.99
CA LYS A 6 -1.87 12.94 -3.81
C LYS A 6 -3.33 13.18 -4.16
N ASP A 7 -4.02 12.19 -4.72
CA ASP A 7 -5.42 12.33 -5.17
C ASP A 7 -6.40 12.53 -4.01
N ILE A 8 -6.18 11.88 -2.87
CA ILE A 8 -7.00 12.13 -1.66
C ILE A 8 -6.79 13.59 -1.21
N CYS A 9 -5.54 14.06 -1.23
CA CYS A 9 -5.21 15.44 -0.92
C CYS A 9 -5.73 16.47 -1.94
N THR A 10 -6.31 16.08 -3.09
CA THR A 10 -6.97 17.02 -4.02
C THR A 10 -8.49 17.09 -3.81
N ILE A 11 -9.06 16.28 -2.92
CA ILE A 11 -10.49 16.38 -2.60
C ILE A 11 -10.76 17.76 -1.96
N PRO A 12 -11.73 18.54 -2.49
CA PRO A 12 -12.03 19.89 -1.99
C PRO A 12 -12.30 19.95 -0.48
N PHE A 13 -12.99 18.93 0.05
CA PHE A 13 -13.30 18.76 1.46
C PHE A 13 -12.08 18.90 2.39
N PHE A 14 -10.91 18.41 1.97
CA PHE A 14 -9.69 18.45 2.79
C PHE A 14 -8.82 19.70 2.57
N GLN A 15 -9.11 20.54 1.56
CA GLN A 15 -8.27 21.70 1.24
C GLN A 15 -8.12 22.68 2.40
N PRO A 16 -9.16 23.01 3.18
CA PRO A 16 -9.02 23.93 4.31
C PRO A 16 -7.97 23.42 5.32
N ALA A 17 -8.06 22.15 5.75
CA ALA A 17 -7.11 21.55 6.67
C ALA A 17 -5.69 21.50 6.11
N ILE A 18 -5.53 21.18 4.82
CA ILE A 18 -4.22 21.15 4.15
C ILE A 18 -3.61 22.56 4.09
N LYS A 19 -4.41 23.58 3.74
CA LYS A 19 -3.97 24.98 3.66
C LYS A 19 -3.50 25.48 5.03
N THR A 20 -4.30 25.27 6.07
CA THR A 20 -3.97 25.65 7.45
C THR A 20 -2.71 24.95 7.94
N THR A 21 -2.61 23.62 7.72
CA THR A 21 -1.43 22.82 8.08
C THR A 21 -0.15 23.31 7.39
N ARG A 22 -0.21 23.60 6.08
CA ARG A 22 0.93 24.16 5.33
C ARG A 22 1.33 25.53 5.85
N ARG A 23 0.35 26.38 6.15
CA ARG A 23 0.58 27.75 6.62
C ARG A 23 1.26 27.78 7.98
N VAL A 24 0.76 27.01 8.96
CA VAL A 24 1.35 26.96 10.31
C VAL A 24 2.78 26.43 10.27
N ILE A 25 3.04 25.35 9.52
CA ILE A 25 4.39 24.79 9.39
C ILE A 25 5.33 25.80 8.73
N LYS A 26 4.90 26.47 7.66
CA LYS A 26 5.70 27.49 6.98
C LYS A 26 6.02 28.67 7.90
N PHE A 27 5.05 29.12 8.69
CA PHE A 27 5.20 30.23 9.63
C PHE A 27 6.26 29.91 10.70
N PHE A 28 6.09 28.82 11.44
CA PHE A 28 7.04 28.41 12.49
C PHE A 28 8.41 28.02 11.92
N LYS A 29 8.51 27.59 10.66
CA LYS A 29 9.80 27.34 10.02
C LYS A 29 10.56 28.64 9.69
N LYS A 30 9.84 29.71 9.34
CA LYS A 30 10.44 30.99 8.91
C LYS A 30 10.68 31.96 10.07
N SER A 31 9.85 31.94 11.09
CA SER A 31 9.97 32.85 12.24
C SER A 31 10.82 32.21 13.34
N THR A 32 12.07 32.68 13.49
CA THR A 32 12.96 32.25 14.58
C THR A 32 12.33 32.52 15.95
N HIS A 33 11.69 33.67 16.10
CA HIS A 33 10.95 34.04 17.31
C HIS A 33 9.84 33.03 17.62
N ALA A 34 8.91 32.79 16.69
CA ALA A 34 7.82 31.85 16.92
C ALA A 34 8.32 30.42 17.15
N ASN A 35 9.36 29.98 16.44
CA ASN A 35 9.93 28.65 16.63
C ASN A 35 10.56 28.47 18.03
N SER A 36 11.25 29.51 18.52
CA SER A 36 11.81 29.51 19.87
C SER A 36 10.71 29.40 20.93
N HIS A 37 9.67 30.22 20.82
CA HIS A 37 8.51 30.16 21.70
C HIS A 37 7.78 28.81 21.63
N LEU A 38 7.63 28.23 20.45
CA LEU A 38 7.03 26.90 20.29
C LEU A 38 7.88 25.80 20.97
N ARG A 39 9.22 25.88 20.89
CA ARG A 39 10.10 24.93 21.61
C ARG A 39 9.93 25.04 23.12
N SER A 40 9.80 26.25 23.65
CA SER A 40 9.56 26.49 25.08
C SER A 40 8.17 26.00 25.51
N ALA A 41 7.11 26.42 24.82
CA ALA A 41 5.73 26.00 25.11
C ALA A 41 5.57 24.47 25.04
N ARG A 42 6.21 23.81 24.07
CA ARG A 42 6.19 22.35 23.97
C ARG A 42 6.78 21.65 25.20
N LYS A 43 7.76 22.23 25.90
CA LYS A 43 8.27 21.67 27.16
C LYS A 43 7.20 21.73 28.24
N THR A 44 6.48 22.84 28.34
CA THR A 44 5.35 23.03 29.27
C THR A 44 4.26 21.98 29.03
N PHE A 45 3.87 21.76 27.77
CA PHE A 45 2.86 20.77 27.39
C PHE A 45 3.39 19.32 27.23
N LYS A 46 4.64 19.05 27.63
CA LYS A 46 5.28 17.72 27.54
C LYS A 46 5.26 17.11 26.12
N VAL A 47 5.32 17.94 25.08
CA VAL A 47 5.34 17.53 23.67
C VAL A 47 6.77 17.30 23.18
N THR A 48 7.20 16.03 23.15
CA THR A 48 8.59 15.63 22.84
C THR A 48 9.05 15.94 21.42
N ARG A 49 8.17 15.83 20.42
CA ARG A 49 8.50 16.03 18.99
C ARG A 49 7.83 17.27 18.41
N GLY A 50 8.59 18.03 17.62
CA GLY A 50 8.13 19.28 17.00
C GLY A 50 7.39 19.09 15.69
N LEU A 51 7.19 20.22 14.99
CA LEU A 51 6.58 20.24 13.66
C LEU A 51 7.49 19.56 12.64
N VAL A 52 6.88 18.78 11.76
CA VAL A 52 7.53 18.05 10.67
C VAL A 52 7.28 18.78 9.36
N SER A 53 8.33 19.01 8.57
CA SER A 53 8.21 19.68 7.26
C SER A 53 7.50 18.80 6.23
N ILE A 54 6.73 19.43 5.37
CA ILE A 54 6.08 18.78 4.22
C ILE A 54 7.08 18.71 3.07
N GLY A 55 7.28 17.50 2.52
CA GLY A 55 8.09 17.27 1.33
C GLY A 55 7.35 17.68 0.05
N LYS A 56 8.08 18.14 -0.97
CA LYS A 56 7.50 18.58 -2.25
C LYS A 56 6.93 17.41 -3.07
N THR A 57 7.66 16.30 -3.11
CA THR A 57 7.42 15.14 -3.99
C THR A 57 6.84 13.94 -3.24
N ARG A 58 7.12 13.84 -1.93
CA ARG A 58 6.61 12.77 -1.04
C ARG A 58 5.28 13.19 -0.42
N PHE A 59 4.17 12.96 -1.12
CA PHE A 59 2.83 13.36 -0.67
C PHE A 59 2.45 12.73 0.68
N GLY A 60 2.96 11.54 0.99
CA GLY A 60 2.82 10.90 2.31
C GLY A 60 3.33 11.74 3.49
N THR A 61 4.24 12.69 3.26
CA THR A 61 4.72 13.62 4.31
C THR A 61 3.62 14.52 4.86
N MET A 62 2.54 14.76 4.10
CA MET A 62 1.38 15.52 4.58
C MET A 62 0.79 14.89 5.85
N TYR A 63 0.75 13.56 5.94
CA TYR A 63 0.28 12.86 7.13
C TYR A 63 1.16 13.15 8.34
N PHE A 64 2.47 12.96 8.22
CA PHE A 64 3.41 13.17 9.32
C PHE A 64 3.45 14.64 9.77
N SER A 65 3.35 15.56 8.81
CA SER A 65 3.22 16.99 9.07
C SER A 65 1.91 17.34 9.79
N GLY A 66 0.76 16.89 9.31
CA GLY A 66 -0.53 17.11 9.97
C GLY A 66 -0.58 16.50 11.37
N ALA A 67 -0.07 15.27 11.55
CA ALA A 67 0.04 14.63 12.86
C ALA A 67 0.98 15.39 13.81
N SER A 68 2.04 16.03 13.27
CA SER A 68 2.91 16.89 14.08
C SER A 68 2.21 18.18 14.52
N VAL A 69 1.38 18.77 13.67
CA VAL A 69 0.53 19.92 14.03
C VAL A 69 -0.46 19.50 15.11
N GLN A 70 -1.18 18.39 14.91
CA GLN A 70 -2.14 17.86 15.88
C GLN A 70 -1.51 17.66 17.26
N ARG A 71 -0.30 17.08 17.31
CA ARG A 71 0.45 16.90 18.56
C ARG A 71 0.87 18.23 19.20
N CYS A 72 1.23 19.22 18.39
CA CYS A 72 1.65 20.53 18.87
C CYS A 72 0.48 21.48 19.15
N LEU A 73 -0.78 21.08 18.90
CA LEU A 73 -1.95 21.94 19.03
C LEU A 73 -2.02 22.66 20.39
N PRO A 74 -1.86 22.00 21.55
CA PRO A 74 -1.95 22.69 22.85
C PRO A 74 -0.95 23.85 22.96
N ALA A 75 0.30 23.61 22.56
CA ALA A 75 1.35 24.62 22.60
C ALA A 75 1.12 25.75 21.58
N ILE A 76 0.60 25.46 20.39
CA ILE A 76 0.29 26.48 19.39
C ILE A 76 -0.88 27.34 19.86
N ARG A 77 -1.92 26.72 20.44
CA ARG A 77 -3.10 27.42 20.95
C ARG A 77 -2.76 28.35 22.11
N ASP A 78 -1.91 27.92 23.02
CA ASP A 78 -1.42 28.75 24.13
C ASP A 78 -0.73 30.02 23.60
N LEU A 79 0.19 29.86 22.63
CA LEU A 79 0.91 30.98 22.02
C LEU A 79 0.03 31.93 21.20
N CYS A 80 -1.03 31.43 20.57
CA CYS A 80 -1.99 32.26 19.86
C CYS A 80 -2.96 32.96 20.82
N GLY A 81 -3.46 32.25 21.83
CA GLY A 81 -4.41 32.78 22.81
C GLY A 81 -3.83 33.86 23.71
N ASN A 82 -2.54 33.78 24.05
CA ASN A 82 -1.85 34.81 24.83
C ASN A 82 -1.26 35.96 23.99
N GLY A 83 -1.47 35.94 22.67
CA GLY A 83 -0.97 36.97 21.75
C GLY A 83 0.54 36.94 21.46
N THR A 84 1.30 35.97 21.99
CA THR A 84 2.75 35.83 21.71
C THR A 84 3.02 35.59 20.23
N VAL A 85 2.12 34.85 19.56
CA VAL A 85 2.25 34.50 18.16
C VAL A 85 0.92 34.73 17.44
N THR A 86 0.97 35.49 16.35
CA THR A 86 -0.14 35.59 15.40
C THR A 86 0.23 34.90 14.09
N ILE A 87 -0.52 33.87 13.68
CA ILE A 87 -0.27 33.15 12.43
C ILE A 87 -1.12 33.80 11.33
N PRO A 88 -0.53 34.49 10.34
CA PRO A 88 -1.35 35.25 9.42
C PRO A 88 -2.21 34.33 8.55
N ASP A 89 -3.44 34.78 8.28
CA ASP A 89 -4.50 34.14 7.49
C ASP A 89 -5.20 32.93 8.13
N VAL A 90 -4.65 32.37 9.20
CA VAL A 90 -5.16 31.12 9.81
C VAL A 90 -5.17 31.15 11.34
N ASN A 91 -4.97 32.32 11.95
CA ASN A 91 -4.86 32.47 13.40
C ASN A 91 -6.10 31.95 14.13
N GLU A 92 -7.30 32.22 13.59
CA GLU A 92 -8.59 31.79 14.16
C GLU A 92 -8.71 30.28 14.32
N SER A 93 -7.99 29.48 13.50
CA SER A 93 -7.95 28.02 13.63
C SER A 93 -7.16 27.51 14.84
N PHE A 94 -6.49 28.41 15.56
CA PHE A 94 -5.67 28.11 16.74
C PHE A 94 -6.06 28.93 17.96
N MET A 95 -7.09 29.77 17.89
CA MET A 95 -7.57 30.51 19.04
C MET A 95 -8.27 29.58 20.05
N PRO A 96 -8.17 29.86 21.36
CA PRO A 96 -8.96 29.12 22.35
C PRO A 96 -10.46 29.35 22.10
N ASP A 97 -11.26 28.31 22.30
CA ASP A 97 -12.73 28.35 22.34
C ASP A 97 -13.47 28.94 21.10
N THR A 98 -12.83 28.91 19.92
CA THR A 98 -13.47 29.29 18.65
C THR A 98 -14.06 28.10 17.89
N ALA A 99 -15.14 28.35 17.15
CA ALA A 99 -15.74 27.36 16.25
C ALA A 99 -14.78 26.93 15.13
N GLU A 100 -13.96 27.87 14.64
CA GLU A 100 -12.93 27.68 13.63
C GLU A 100 -11.87 26.68 14.09
N THR A 101 -11.49 26.73 15.37
CA THR A 101 -10.52 25.79 15.93
C THR A 101 -11.09 24.38 16.03
N LEU A 102 -12.33 24.24 16.51
CA LEU A 102 -13.00 22.94 16.56
C LEU A 102 -13.17 22.35 15.15
N SER A 103 -13.58 23.18 14.20
CA SER A 103 -13.72 22.82 12.78
C SER A 103 -12.40 22.35 12.18
N PHE A 104 -11.31 23.11 12.41
CA PHE A 104 -9.97 22.71 11.93
C PHE A 104 -9.51 21.39 12.56
N GLN A 105 -9.72 21.18 13.86
CA GLN A 105 -9.34 19.94 14.54
C GLN A 105 -10.10 18.73 13.99
N LEU A 106 -11.40 18.88 13.74
CA LEU A 106 -12.22 17.84 13.14
C LEU A 106 -11.74 17.53 11.72
N LEU A 107 -11.60 18.55 10.86
CA LEU A 107 -11.14 18.38 9.48
C LEU A 107 -9.73 17.79 9.40
N LEU A 108 -8.83 18.19 10.30
CA LEU A 108 -7.48 17.63 10.39
C LEU A 108 -7.54 16.16 10.79
N SER A 109 -8.36 15.80 11.78
CA SER A 109 -8.53 14.41 12.22
C SER A 109 -9.11 13.52 11.11
N GLN A 110 -10.11 14.04 10.39
CA GLN A 110 -10.71 13.39 9.22
C GLN A 110 -9.68 13.17 8.11
N LEU A 111 -8.87 14.19 7.78
CA LEU A 111 -7.80 14.07 6.81
C LEU A 111 -6.80 12.98 7.23
N LEU A 112 -6.29 13.05 8.46
CA LEU A 112 -5.27 12.13 8.97
C LEU A 112 -5.76 10.68 9.04
N ALA A 113 -7.04 10.45 9.33
CA ALA A 113 -7.64 9.12 9.31
C ALA A 113 -7.58 8.49 7.91
N VAL A 114 -7.74 9.29 6.86
CA VAL A 114 -7.78 8.81 5.47
C VAL A 114 -6.39 8.74 4.84
N ILE A 115 -5.51 9.73 5.04
CA ILE A 115 -4.16 9.69 4.44
C ILE A 115 -3.16 8.86 5.26
N GLY A 116 -3.51 8.53 6.50
CA GLY A 116 -2.65 7.78 7.42
C GLY A 116 -2.26 6.39 6.94
N PRO A 117 -3.22 5.51 6.60
CA PRO A 117 -2.90 4.16 6.13
C PRO A 117 -1.93 4.14 4.94
N PRO A 118 -2.19 4.84 3.80
CA PRO A 118 -1.26 4.83 2.69
C PRO A 118 0.06 5.54 3.00
N ALA A 119 0.09 6.58 3.86
CA ALA A 119 1.34 7.24 4.24
C ALA A 119 2.25 6.34 5.08
N LYS A 120 1.69 5.56 6.02
CA LYS A 120 2.42 4.56 6.81
C LYS A 120 2.95 3.43 5.93
N ALA A 121 2.11 2.91 5.03
CA ALA A 121 2.51 1.89 4.06
C ALA A 121 3.68 2.35 3.19
N ILE A 122 3.64 3.58 2.67
CA ILE A 122 4.78 4.17 1.94
C ILE A 122 6.04 4.17 2.80
N LYS A 123 5.92 4.55 4.08
CA LYS A 123 7.07 4.58 4.98
C LYS A 123 7.66 3.20 5.25
N CYS A 124 6.82 2.18 5.35
CA CYS A 124 7.25 0.79 5.49
C CYS A 124 7.92 0.27 4.20
N MET A 125 7.40 0.61 3.01
CA MET A 125 8.03 0.28 1.73
C MET A 125 9.38 0.99 1.51
N GLU A 126 9.63 2.11 2.18
CA GLU A 126 10.96 2.75 2.19
C GLU A 126 11.98 1.98 3.05
N SER A 127 11.59 0.93 3.78
CA SER A 127 12.49 0.08 4.57
C SER A 127 13.45 -0.72 3.68
N SER A 128 14.65 -1.02 4.18
CA SER A 128 15.59 -1.94 3.51
C SER A 128 15.10 -3.39 3.47
N PHE A 129 14.11 -3.72 4.31
CA PHE A 129 13.55 -5.06 4.42
C PHE A 129 12.29 -5.25 3.56
N ALA A 130 11.80 -4.19 2.92
CA ALA A 130 10.62 -4.30 2.06
C ALA A 130 10.95 -5.02 0.76
N ASN A 131 10.10 -5.97 0.37
CA ASN A 131 10.17 -6.72 -0.89
C ASN A 131 8.87 -6.52 -1.71
N ALA A 132 8.77 -7.15 -2.89
CA ALA A 132 7.59 -6.96 -3.75
C ALA A 132 6.32 -7.61 -3.21
N ALA A 133 6.41 -8.68 -2.42
CA ALA A 133 5.25 -9.26 -1.74
C ALA A 133 4.62 -8.23 -0.79
N ASP A 134 5.47 -7.50 -0.06
CA ASP A 134 5.01 -6.47 0.88
C ASP A 134 4.23 -5.35 0.17
N VAL A 135 4.56 -5.03 -1.09
CA VAL A 135 3.82 -4.01 -1.85
C VAL A 135 2.34 -4.39 -1.98
N TYR A 136 2.05 -5.64 -2.34
CA TYR A 136 0.67 -6.12 -2.43
C TYR A 136 0.03 -6.23 -1.04
N GLU A 137 0.76 -6.75 -0.04
CA GLU A 137 0.27 -6.84 1.34
C GLU A 137 -0.10 -5.46 1.92
N PHE A 138 0.73 -4.44 1.71
CA PHE A 138 0.42 -3.08 2.12
C PHE A 138 -0.80 -2.53 1.39
N TRP A 139 -1.01 -2.87 0.11
CA TRP A 139 -2.22 -2.47 -0.61
C TRP A 139 -3.48 -3.10 -0.01
N LEU A 140 -3.41 -4.36 0.42
CA LEU A 140 -4.50 -5.01 1.14
C LEU A 140 -4.74 -4.33 2.50
N ALA A 141 -3.69 -4.03 3.25
CA ALA A 141 -3.80 -3.35 4.55
C ALA A 141 -4.41 -1.95 4.42
N VAL A 142 -4.03 -1.17 3.39
CA VAL A 142 -4.62 0.14 3.11
C VAL A 142 -6.11 0.03 2.77
N GLN A 143 -6.48 -0.96 1.96
CA GLN A 143 -7.87 -1.20 1.59
C GLN A 143 -8.73 -1.60 2.79
N ALA A 144 -8.23 -2.52 3.61
CA ALA A 144 -8.89 -2.91 4.86
C ALA A 144 -9.08 -1.72 5.80
N ALA A 145 -8.07 -0.84 5.92
CA ALA A 145 -8.19 0.37 6.72
C ALA A 145 -9.25 1.34 6.18
N PHE A 146 -9.40 1.47 4.85
CA PHE A 146 -10.46 2.29 4.27
C PHE A 146 -11.84 1.68 4.43
N GLU A 147 -11.96 0.36 4.35
CA GLU A 147 -13.19 -0.33 4.66
C GLU A 147 -13.59 -0.10 6.12
N GLU A 148 -12.65 -0.21 7.06
CA GLU A 148 -12.88 0.07 8.47
C GLU A 148 -13.32 1.52 8.71
N VAL A 149 -12.62 2.49 8.11
CA VAL A 149 -13.01 3.91 8.16
C VAL A 149 -14.42 4.12 7.61
N SER A 150 -14.78 3.42 6.53
CA SER A 150 -16.12 3.53 5.93
C SER A 150 -17.20 2.89 6.81
N LYS A 151 -16.93 1.74 7.42
CA LYS A 151 -17.87 0.99 8.27
C LYS A 151 -18.11 1.68 9.62
N LYS A 152 -17.03 2.06 10.31
CA LYS A 152 -17.12 2.67 11.65
C LYS A 152 -17.43 4.16 11.58
N ASN A 153 -16.89 4.85 10.57
CA ASN A 153 -16.99 6.29 10.34
C ASN A 153 -16.91 7.16 11.61
N THR A 154 -16.00 6.84 12.53
CA THR A 154 -15.85 7.53 13.82
C THR A 154 -15.53 9.01 13.68
N VAL A 155 -14.87 9.38 12.58
CA VAL A 155 -14.52 10.75 12.22
C VAL A 155 -15.63 11.49 11.46
N LYS A 156 -16.82 10.89 11.29
CA LYS A 156 -18.00 11.51 10.67
C LYS A 156 -17.75 12.11 9.28
N LEU A 157 -17.04 11.37 8.41
CA LEU A 157 -16.85 11.76 7.02
C LEU A 157 -18.19 11.70 6.26
N PRO A 158 -18.48 12.67 5.37
CA PRO A 158 -19.63 12.58 4.49
C PRO A 158 -19.55 11.35 3.57
N VAL A 159 -20.70 10.73 3.30
CA VAL A 159 -20.78 9.52 2.44
C VAL A 159 -20.15 9.78 1.07
N ALA A 160 -20.44 10.92 0.44
CA ALA A 160 -19.85 11.29 -0.86
C ALA A 160 -18.31 11.35 -0.84
N VAL A 161 -17.71 11.75 0.30
CA VAL A 161 -16.25 11.78 0.47
C VAL A 161 -15.70 10.36 0.61
N LEU A 162 -16.34 9.51 1.42
CA LEU A 162 -15.98 8.10 1.58
C LEU A 162 -16.04 7.34 0.24
N GLU A 163 -17.10 7.54 -0.53
CA GLU A 163 -17.23 6.94 -1.85
C GLU A 163 -16.13 7.39 -2.81
N LYS A 164 -15.78 8.69 -2.79
CA LYS A 164 -14.70 9.22 -3.60
C LYS A 164 -13.34 8.61 -3.21
N ILE A 165 -13.07 8.46 -1.91
CA ILE A 165 -11.86 7.78 -1.41
C ILE A 165 -11.80 6.34 -1.88
N ARG A 166 -12.91 5.59 -1.74
CA ARG A 166 -13.01 4.20 -2.21
C ARG A 166 -12.74 4.08 -3.71
N ARG A 167 -13.33 4.96 -4.53
CA ARG A 167 -13.11 5.02 -5.98
C ARG A 167 -11.63 5.30 -6.32
N LEU A 168 -11.00 6.27 -5.65
CA LEU A 168 -9.58 6.58 -5.86
C LEU A 168 -8.68 5.41 -5.45
N CYS A 169 -9.00 4.74 -4.35
CA CYS A 169 -8.27 3.56 -3.87
C CYS A 169 -8.32 2.44 -4.91
N ASN A 170 -9.52 2.07 -5.36
CA ASN A 170 -9.72 1.06 -6.40
C ASN A 170 -9.03 1.43 -7.71
N TYR A 171 -9.14 2.68 -8.15
CA TYR A 171 -8.48 3.17 -9.37
C TYR A 171 -6.96 3.00 -9.29
N ARG A 172 -6.33 3.44 -8.20
CA ARG A 172 -4.87 3.33 -8.04
C ARG A 172 -4.40 1.91 -7.77
N PHE A 173 -5.22 1.11 -7.11
CA PHE A 173 -4.97 -0.32 -6.95
C PHE A 173 -4.95 -1.01 -8.31
N ASN A 174 -5.99 -0.81 -9.14
CA ASN A 174 -6.05 -1.38 -10.48
C ASN A 174 -4.83 -0.98 -11.31
N GLN A 175 -4.51 0.31 -11.34
CA GLN A 175 -3.35 0.81 -12.08
C GLN A 175 -2.01 0.20 -11.62
N THR A 176 -1.87 -0.12 -10.32
CA THR A 176 -0.60 -0.62 -9.76
C THR A 176 -0.52 -2.16 -9.73
N ILE A 177 -1.66 -2.85 -9.65
CA ILE A 177 -1.73 -4.30 -9.39
C ILE A 177 -2.38 -5.06 -10.55
N ASN A 178 -3.44 -4.53 -11.14
CA ASN A 178 -4.19 -5.23 -12.20
C ASN A 178 -3.73 -4.85 -13.61
N GLU A 179 -3.30 -3.62 -13.81
CA GLU A 179 -2.89 -3.03 -15.10
C GLU A 179 -1.37 -2.79 -15.15
N ALA A 180 -0.62 -3.33 -14.17
CA ALA A 180 0.83 -3.21 -14.16
C ALA A 180 1.45 -3.92 -15.38
N PRO A 181 2.62 -3.46 -15.88
CA PRO A 181 3.32 -4.15 -16.96
C PRO A 181 3.70 -5.60 -16.64
N SER A 182 3.74 -5.96 -15.35
CA SER A 182 4.02 -7.32 -14.88
C SER A 182 3.23 -7.66 -13.63
N ASP A 183 2.93 -8.96 -13.44
CA ASP A 183 2.26 -9.51 -12.26
C ASP A 183 3.21 -9.75 -11.07
N ILE A 184 4.32 -9.01 -11.00
CA ILE A 184 5.40 -9.27 -10.04
C ILE A 184 4.94 -9.18 -8.58
N PHE A 185 4.07 -8.21 -8.24
CA PHE A 185 3.64 -8.02 -6.85
C PHE A 185 2.73 -9.15 -6.37
N VAL A 186 1.78 -9.57 -7.20
CA VAL A 186 0.85 -10.67 -6.88
C VAL A 186 1.60 -12.00 -6.87
N THR A 187 2.52 -12.20 -7.82
CA THR A 187 3.37 -13.39 -7.87
C THR A 187 4.28 -13.47 -6.65
N ALA A 188 5.02 -12.41 -6.31
CA ALA A 188 5.87 -12.38 -5.14
C ALA A 188 5.09 -12.68 -3.85
N PHE A 189 3.88 -12.12 -3.71
CA PHE A 189 2.99 -12.43 -2.59
C PHE A 189 2.59 -13.90 -2.54
N PHE A 190 2.21 -14.50 -3.68
CA PHE A 190 1.87 -15.91 -3.78
C PHE A 190 3.04 -16.83 -3.42
N LEU A 191 4.26 -16.47 -3.83
CA LEU A 191 5.48 -17.23 -3.58
C LEU A 191 5.96 -17.19 -2.12
N VAL A 192 5.33 -16.38 -1.26
CA VAL A 192 5.51 -16.48 0.19
C VAL A 192 4.75 -17.73 0.68
N PRO A 193 5.41 -18.74 1.27
CA PRO A 193 4.76 -20.01 1.61
C PRO A 193 3.54 -19.88 2.52
N ALA A 194 3.52 -18.87 3.40
CA ALA A 194 2.40 -18.58 4.28
C ALA A 194 1.15 -18.03 3.55
N ASN A 195 1.32 -17.49 2.33
CA ASN A 195 0.29 -16.78 1.59
C ASN A 195 -0.26 -17.57 0.39
N ARG A 196 0.37 -18.69 0.01
CA ARG A 196 0.01 -19.50 -1.17
C ARG A 196 -1.47 -19.92 -1.23
N ASN A 197 -2.09 -20.12 -0.06
CA ASN A 197 -3.49 -20.53 0.09
C ASN A 197 -4.41 -19.39 0.57
N ALA A 198 -3.94 -18.15 0.53
CA ALA A 198 -4.73 -17.03 1.03
C ALA A 198 -6.01 -16.84 0.19
N ASP A 199 -7.16 -16.75 0.84
CA ASP A 199 -8.46 -16.58 0.16
C ASP A 199 -8.51 -15.32 -0.71
N ILE A 200 -7.71 -14.29 -0.37
CA ILE A 200 -7.58 -13.07 -1.16
C ILE A 200 -7.08 -13.33 -2.58
N LEU A 201 -6.37 -14.44 -2.83
CA LEU A 201 -5.93 -14.82 -4.17
C LEU A 201 -7.11 -15.26 -5.06
N LYS A 202 -8.26 -15.64 -4.49
CA LYS A 202 -9.48 -15.90 -5.27
C LYS A 202 -10.12 -14.59 -5.75
N HIS A 203 -9.97 -13.52 -4.97
CA HIS A 203 -10.53 -12.19 -5.23
C HIS A 203 -9.54 -11.08 -4.85
N ILE A 204 -8.62 -10.76 -5.78
CA ILE A 204 -7.44 -9.90 -5.54
C ILE A 204 -7.78 -8.51 -4.99
N ASN A 205 -8.97 -7.97 -5.31
CA ASN A 205 -9.41 -6.65 -4.87
C ASN A 205 -10.61 -6.76 -3.89
N PRO A 206 -10.39 -6.57 -2.58
CA PRO A 206 -11.46 -6.66 -1.57
C PRO A 206 -12.44 -5.47 -1.61
N LEU A 207 -12.03 -4.33 -2.16
CA LEU A 207 -12.89 -3.16 -2.33
C LEU A 207 -13.62 -3.13 -3.68
N SER A 208 -13.42 -4.14 -4.53
CA SER A 208 -14.15 -4.26 -5.78
C SER A 208 -15.63 -4.54 -5.49
N ILE A 209 -16.51 -3.76 -6.11
CA ILE A 209 -17.94 -4.04 -6.07
C ILE A 209 -18.13 -5.19 -7.06
N VAL A 210 -18.61 -6.34 -6.59
CA VAL A 210 -19.00 -7.43 -7.48
C VAL A 210 -20.12 -6.89 -8.39
N PRO A 211 -19.94 -6.90 -9.73
CA PRO A 211 -20.98 -6.47 -10.64
C PRO A 211 -22.26 -7.28 -10.37
N ILE A 212 -23.36 -6.58 -10.09
CA ILE A 212 -24.68 -7.23 -10.03
C ILE A 212 -25.08 -7.50 -11.48
N THR A 213 -24.98 -8.75 -11.91
CA THR A 213 -25.53 -9.18 -13.19
C THR A 213 -27.04 -9.25 -13.06
N ILE A 214 -27.75 -8.23 -13.56
CA ILE A 214 -29.21 -8.28 -13.65
C ILE A 214 -29.54 -9.13 -14.88
N HIS A 215 -29.85 -10.40 -14.66
CA HIS A 215 -30.47 -11.22 -15.69
C HIS A 215 -31.89 -10.71 -15.92
N ARG A 216 -32.15 -10.14 -17.10
CA ARG A 216 -33.53 -9.98 -17.58
C ARG A 216 -34.00 -11.35 -18.03
N ASP A 217 -34.68 -12.07 -17.14
CA ASP A 217 -35.37 -13.30 -17.49
C ASP A 217 -36.50 -12.96 -18.47
N THR A 218 -36.25 -13.17 -19.76
CA THR A 218 -37.33 -13.41 -20.71
C THR A 218 -37.97 -14.74 -20.31
N ILE A 219 -39.24 -14.68 -19.92
CA ILE A 219 -40.08 -15.81 -19.56
C ILE A 219 -39.99 -16.86 -20.69
N SER A 220 -39.30 -17.97 -20.44
CA SER A 220 -39.65 -19.31 -20.90
C SER A 220 -38.66 -20.35 -20.36
N GLY A 221 -39.17 -21.23 -19.51
CA GLY A 221 -38.76 -22.63 -19.43
C GLY A 221 -37.40 -22.95 -18.81
N LEU A 222 -37.45 -23.59 -17.64
CA LEU A 222 -36.49 -24.56 -17.10
C LEU A 222 -35.11 -24.62 -17.77
N VAL A 223 -34.08 -24.04 -17.12
CA VAL A 223 -32.95 -24.76 -16.53
C VAL A 223 -32.38 -23.85 -15.44
N ALA A 224 -32.37 -24.33 -14.20
CA ALA A 224 -31.56 -23.72 -13.15
C ALA A 224 -30.09 -23.92 -13.53
N SER A 225 -29.54 -22.98 -14.29
CA SER A 225 -28.11 -22.88 -14.57
C SER A 225 -27.44 -22.50 -13.27
N THR A 226 -27.05 -23.48 -12.47
CA THR A 226 -26.03 -23.34 -11.44
C THR A 226 -24.74 -22.88 -12.11
N SER A 227 -24.58 -21.56 -12.31
CA SER A 227 -23.34 -20.95 -12.80
C SER A 227 -22.30 -20.82 -11.68
N VAL A 228 -22.21 -21.84 -10.84
CA VAL A 228 -21.19 -21.99 -9.81
C VAL A 228 -20.42 -23.23 -10.20
N ASN A 229 -19.38 -23.09 -11.03
CA ASN A 229 -18.23 -24.01 -11.20
C ASN A 229 -17.45 -23.77 -12.51
N ALA A 230 -16.98 -22.55 -12.75
CA ALA A 230 -16.01 -22.27 -13.83
C ALA A 230 -14.98 -21.18 -13.48
N ASN A 231 -14.76 -20.90 -12.19
CA ASN A 231 -13.65 -20.06 -11.76
C ASN A 231 -12.38 -20.90 -11.73
N THR A 232 -11.82 -21.18 -12.91
CA THR A 232 -10.37 -21.33 -13.03
C THR A 232 -9.75 -20.13 -12.31
N ASN A 233 -8.94 -20.36 -11.28
CA ASN A 233 -8.39 -19.29 -10.43
C ASN A 233 -7.61 -18.30 -11.32
N GLN A 234 -8.27 -17.22 -11.76
CA GLN A 234 -7.73 -16.27 -12.75
C GLN A 234 -6.42 -15.65 -12.26
N THR A 235 -6.29 -15.48 -10.95
CA THR A 235 -5.05 -15.05 -10.29
C THR A 235 -3.93 -16.05 -10.50
N LEU A 236 -4.20 -17.35 -10.30
CA LEU A 236 -3.20 -18.39 -10.52
C LEU A 236 -2.78 -18.47 -11.99
N LEU A 237 -3.71 -18.24 -12.93
CA LEU A 237 -3.39 -18.12 -14.34
C LEU A 237 -2.48 -16.92 -14.65
N ARG A 238 -2.74 -15.75 -14.04
CA ARG A 238 -1.88 -14.56 -14.17
C ARG A 238 -0.47 -14.84 -13.64
N ILE A 239 -0.38 -15.42 -12.44
CA ILE A 239 0.88 -15.82 -11.81
C ILE A 239 1.64 -16.81 -12.71
N GLY A 240 0.96 -17.84 -13.20
CA GLY A 240 1.55 -18.84 -14.09
C GLY A 240 2.10 -18.22 -15.37
N LYS A 241 1.33 -17.34 -16.03
CA LYS A 241 1.78 -16.62 -17.24
C LYS A 241 3.03 -15.78 -16.98
N PHE A 242 3.08 -15.09 -15.85
CA PHE A 242 4.25 -14.30 -15.48
C PHE A 242 5.48 -15.18 -15.17
N LEU A 243 5.32 -16.30 -14.46
CA LEU A 243 6.42 -17.23 -14.20
C LEU A 243 6.94 -17.87 -15.50
N VAL A 244 6.05 -18.22 -16.42
CA VAL A 244 6.42 -18.70 -17.76
C VAL A 244 7.15 -17.62 -18.56
N SER A 245 6.74 -16.34 -18.45
CA SER A 245 7.48 -15.26 -19.12
C SER A 245 8.87 -15.07 -18.52
N GLN A 246 9.06 -15.27 -17.21
CA GLN A 246 10.38 -15.24 -16.59
C GLN A 246 11.25 -16.41 -17.05
N LEU A 247 10.68 -17.62 -17.08
CA LEU A 247 11.36 -18.80 -17.60
C LEU A 247 11.83 -18.56 -19.03
N ARG A 248 10.96 -18.03 -19.89
CA ARG A 248 11.30 -17.70 -21.27
C ARG A 248 12.44 -16.69 -21.35
N PHE A 249 12.38 -15.61 -20.56
CA PHE A 249 13.44 -14.61 -20.53
C PHE A 249 14.79 -15.23 -20.14
N GLU A 250 14.84 -16.11 -19.14
CA GLU A 250 16.08 -16.79 -18.74
C GLU A 250 16.69 -17.65 -19.86
N TYR A 251 15.87 -18.33 -20.65
CA TYR A 251 16.32 -19.13 -21.79
C TYR A 251 16.70 -18.27 -23.02
N GLU A 252 16.14 -17.07 -23.17
CA GLU A 252 16.47 -16.15 -24.26
C GLU A 252 17.69 -15.26 -23.95
N SER A 253 17.99 -15.01 -22.67
CA SER A 253 18.99 -14.01 -22.24
C SER A 253 20.35 -14.58 -21.86
N LYS A 254 20.52 -15.90 -21.76
CA LYS A 254 21.80 -16.54 -21.39
C LYS A 254 22.34 -17.43 -22.51
N ASP A 255 23.58 -17.13 -22.92
CA ASP A 255 24.35 -17.93 -23.89
C ASP A 255 24.86 -19.26 -23.31
N ASP A 256 24.77 -19.54 -22.01
CA ASP A 256 25.29 -20.81 -21.44
C ASP A 256 24.80 -21.14 -20.00
N SER A 257 23.48 -21.29 -19.79
CA SER A 257 22.98 -22.15 -18.68
C SER A 257 21.46 -22.33 -18.73
N PRO A 258 20.96 -23.38 -19.42
CA PRO A 258 19.61 -23.86 -19.18
C PRO A 258 19.46 -24.18 -17.68
N ILE A 259 18.29 -23.92 -17.11
CA ILE A 259 18.01 -24.23 -15.70
C ILE A 259 18.32 -25.72 -15.47
N HIS A 260 19.41 -26.00 -14.75
CA HIS A 260 19.94 -27.35 -14.53
C HIS A 260 20.17 -28.21 -15.79
N GLY A 261 20.52 -27.59 -16.93
CA GLY A 261 20.74 -28.33 -18.18
C GLY A 261 19.46 -28.88 -18.83
N LEU A 262 18.28 -28.46 -18.35
CA LEU A 262 17.00 -28.91 -18.89
C LEU A 262 16.70 -28.24 -20.25
N ASP A 263 16.15 -29.02 -21.17
CA ASP A 263 15.50 -28.48 -22.37
C ASP A 263 14.31 -27.59 -21.98
N ALA A 264 14.05 -26.55 -22.79
CA ALA A 264 13.01 -25.55 -22.53
C ALA A 264 11.61 -26.17 -22.40
N GLY A 265 11.30 -27.20 -23.20
CA GLY A 265 10.01 -27.90 -23.14
C GLY A 265 9.83 -28.66 -21.83
N LEU A 266 10.90 -29.34 -21.39
CA LEU A 266 10.90 -30.08 -20.12
C LEU A 266 10.83 -29.14 -18.91
N ALA A 267 11.57 -28.03 -18.93
CA ALA A 267 11.52 -27.01 -17.88
C ALA A 267 10.12 -26.38 -17.75
N LEU A 268 9.46 -26.11 -18.88
CA LEU A 268 8.08 -25.61 -18.90
C LEU A 268 7.08 -26.62 -18.32
N ALA A 269 7.19 -27.90 -18.69
CA ALA A 269 6.35 -28.96 -18.14
C ALA A 269 6.53 -29.06 -16.62
N LYS A 270 7.78 -29.13 -16.14
CA LYS A 270 8.12 -29.10 -14.72
C LYS A 270 7.56 -27.87 -14.01
N LEU A 271 7.73 -26.68 -14.56
CA LEU A 271 7.22 -25.44 -13.96
C LEU A 271 5.71 -25.50 -13.73
N ASN A 272 4.94 -25.95 -14.73
CA ASN A 272 3.48 -26.05 -14.60
C ASN A 272 3.08 -27.03 -13.49
N GLU A 273 3.72 -28.19 -13.41
CA GLU A 273 3.47 -29.17 -12.35
C GLU A 273 3.83 -28.62 -10.97
N GLN A 274 5.00 -27.96 -10.86
CA GLN A 274 5.49 -27.37 -9.62
C GLN A 274 4.61 -26.23 -9.12
N ILE A 275 4.09 -25.37 -10.00
CA ILE A 275 3.13 -24.31 -9.64
C ILE A 275 1.86 -24.91 -9.04
N VAL A 276 1.31 -25.96 -9.67
CA VAL A 276 0.09 -26.63 -9.19
C VAL A 276 0.35 -27.33 -7.85
N ALA A 277 1.48 -28.03 -7.72
CA ALA A 277 1.88 -28.67 -6.47
C ALA A 277 2.07 -27.63 -5.35
N TYR A 278 2.74 -26.52 -5.62
CA TYR A 278 2.94 -25.43 -4.67
C TYR A 278 1.63 -24.78 -4.25
N ALA A 279 0.75 -24.45 -5.21
CA ALA A 279 -0.58 -23.90 -4.95
C ALA A 279 -1.45 -24.83 -4.09
N LYS A 280 -1.25 -26.15 -4.18
CA LYS A 280 -1.94 -27.14 -3.34
C LYS A 280 -1.24 -27.39 -2.00
N GLY A 281 -0.04 -26.87 -1.80
CA GLY A 281 0.83 -27.24 -0.68
C GLY A 281 1.16 -28.73 -0.67
N ALA A 282 1.23 -29.37 -1.85
CA ALA A 282 1.60 -30.77 -2.01
C ALA A 282 3.12 -30.94 -1.83
N TRP A 283 3.57 -32.18 -1.62
CA TRP A 283 5.00 -32.48 -1.57
C TRP A 283 5.71 -32.04 -2.87
N PRO A 284 6.90 -31.41 -2.80
CA PRO A 284 7.73 -31.19 -1.61
C PRO A 284 7.47 -29.85 -0.88
N PHE A 285 6.46 -29.09 -1.28
CA PHE A 285 6.09 -27.77 -0.74
C PHE A 285 5.22 -27.80 0.53
N ASN A 286 4.96 -28.99 1.08
CA ASN A 286 4.23 -29.19 2.33
C ASN A 286 5.10 -28.95 3.59
N ARG A 287 6.37 -28.54 3.44
CA ARG A 287 7.27 -28.23 4.56
C ARG A 287 6.71 -27.08 5.42
N THR A 288 6.90 -27.19 6.74
CA THR A 288 6.50 -26.16 7.70
C THR A 288 7.34 -24.91 7.52
N PHE A 289 6.70 -23.78 7.25
CA PHE A 289 7.34 -22.49 7.13
C PHE A 289 7.14 -21.70 8.42
N THR A 290 8.18 -21.62 9.25
CA THR A 290 8.12 -21.02 10.60
C THR A 290 8.53 -19.56 10.64
N ASP A 291 9.27 -19.06 9.64
CA ASP A 291 9.84 -17.72 9.67
C ASP A 291 9.63 -16.96 8.35
N LYS A 292 8.72 -15.99 8.39
CA LYS A 292 8.44 -15.07 7.28
C LYS A 292 9.66 -14.25 6.85
N ALA A 293 10.65 -14.05 7.71
CA ALA A 293 11.86 -13.30 7.35
C ALA A 293 12.78 -14.07 6.39
N ASN A 294 12.55 -15.38 6.19
CA ASN A 294 13.46 -16.27 5.48
C ASN A 294 12.81 -16.97 4.26
N VAL A 295 11.96 -16.26 3.51
CA VAL A 295 11.36 -16.77 2.25
C VAL A 295 12.45 -17.20 1.26
N VAL A 296 13.53 -16.44 1.13
CA VAL A 296 14.65 -16.78 0.23
C VAL A 296 15.32 -18.10 0.67
N LYS A 297 15.54 -18.30 1.97
CA LYS A 297 16.10 -19.55 2.50
C LYS A 297 15.19 -20.73 2.18
N TYR A 298 13.88 -20.59 2.39
CA TYR A 298 12.90 -21.62 2.04
C TYR A 298 13.05 -22.09 0.59
N TRP A 299 13.19 -21.16 -0.36
CA TRP A 299 13.35 -21.50 -1.77
C TRP A 299 14.75 -22.06 -2.10
N ARG A 300 15.81 -21.62 -1.42
CA ARG A 300 17.16 -22.19 -1.59
C ARG A 300 17.22 -23.67 -1.23
N ASP A 301 16.47 -24.12 -0.22
CA ASP A 301 16.41 -25.52 0.20
C ASP A 301 15.78 -26.46 -0.84
N PHE A 302 15.25 -25.93 -1.95
CA PHE A 302 14.65 -26.67 -3.06
C PHE A 302 15.45 -26.60 -4.36
N LEU A 303 16.58 -25.89 -4.40
CA LEU A 303 17.38 -25.74 -5.63
C LEU A 303 17.88 -27.09 -6.16
N ASP A 304 18.24 -28.02 -5.26
CA ASP A 304 18.73 -29.36 -5.62
C ASP A 304 17.61 -30.43 -5.62
N HIS A 305 16.34 -30.01 -5.59
CA HIS A 305 15.21 -30.94 -5.47
C HIS A 305 14.50 -31.12 -6.81
N ASP A 306 14.55 -32.31 -7.41
CA ASP A 306 14.05 -32.59 -8.77
C ASP A 306 12.59 -32.15 -9.03
N ASN A 307 11.75 -32.16 -7.99
CA ASN A 307 10.34 -31.79 -8.06
C ASN A 307 10.04 -30.36 -7.60
N ALA A 308 11.05 -29.50 -7.43
CA ALA A 308 10.90 -28.10 -7.02
C ALA A 308 11.97 -27.14 -7.57
N ASP A 309 13.05 -27.66 -8.16
CA ASP A 309 14.19 -26.98 -8.77
C ASP A 309 13.82 -25.77 -9.63
N VAL A 310 13.00 -25.96 -10.67
CA VAL A 310 12.67 -24.91 -11.65
C VAL A 310 11.95 -23.74 -10.98
N LEU A 311 10.91 -24.01 -10.19
CA LEU A 311 10.17 -22.99 -9.46
C LEU A 311 11.08 -22.30 -8.42
N ALA A 312 11.92 -23.06 -7.71
CA ALA A 312 12.87 -22.52 -6.75
C ALA A 312 13.88 -21.55 -7.36
N VAL A 313 14.42 -21.87 -8.55
CA VAL A 313 15.30 -20.96 -9.30
C VAL A 313 14.57 -19.66 -9.64
N LEU A 314 13.37 -19.75 -10.21
CA LEU A 314 12.57 -18.57 -10.56
C LEU A 314 12.20 -17.72 -9.32
N CYS A 315 11.93 -18.36 -8.18
CA CYS A 315 11.62 -17.65 -6.94
C CYS A 315 12.81 -16.84 -6.41
N ASN A 316 14.02 -17.40 -6.50
CA ASN A 316 15.24 -16.68 -6.14
C ASN A 316 15.47 -15.49 -7.09
N LEU A 317 15.28 -15.69 -8.41
CA LEU A 317 15.39 -14.62 -9.41
C LEU A 317 14.39 -13.48 -9.18
N VAL A 318 13.12 -13.82 -8.96
CA VAL A 318 12.08 -12.83 -8.64
C VAL A 318 12.46 -12.06 -7.37
N SER A 319 12.95 -12.73 -6.33
CA SER A 319 13.38 -12.08 -5.08
C SER A 319 14.53 -11.08 -5.30
N ASP A 320 15.51 -11.45 -6.13
CA ASP A 320 16.66 -10.60 -6.45
C ASP A 320 16.27 -9.39 -7.32
N TRP A 321 15.40 -9.58 -8.30
CA TRP A 321 14.87 -8.51 -9.15
C TRP A 321 14.04 -7.51 -8.33
N CYS A 322 13.27 -8.01 -7.37
CA CYS A 322 12.49 -7.18 -6.47
C CYS A 322 13.39 -6.26 -5.64
N LEU A 323 14.53 -6.76 -5.16
CA LEU A 323 15.52 -5.97 -4.45
C LEU A 323 16.06 -4.84 -5.34
N SER A 324 16.43 -5.16 -6.59
CA SER A 324 16.96 -4.19 -7.56
C SER A 324 15.93 -3.13 -7.98
N CYS A 325 14.69 -3.53 -8.28
CA CYS A 325 13.61 -2.60 -8.65
C CYS A 325 13.25 -1.67 -7.49
N LEU A 326 13.14 -2.18 -6.26
CA LEU A 326 12.84 -1.37 -5.09
C LEU A 326 13.99 -0.41 -4.76
N LEU A 327 15.25 -0.84 -4.85
CA LEU A 327 16.42 0.02 -4.70
C LEU A 327 16.46 1.13 -5.76
N THR A 328 16.14 0.82 -7.01
CA THR A 328 16.09 1.82 -8.09
C THR A 328 14.99 2.85 -7.85
N THR A 329 13.81 2.44 -7.40
CA THR A 329 12.76 3.38 -6.96
C THR A 329 13.14 4.17 -5.72
N ARG A 330 13.91 3.57 -4.80
CA ARG A 330 14.40 4.22 -3.57
C ARG A 330 15.39 5.33 -3.91
N ILE A 331 16.39 5.03 -4.75
CA ILE A 331 17.38 6.00 -5.24
C ILE A 331 16.64 7.18 -5.88
N ARG A 332 15.72 6.93 -6.82
CA ARG A 332 14.90 7.98 -7.47
C ARG A 332 14.05 8.79 -6.49
N SER A 333 13.59 8.19 -5.38
CA SER A 333 12.85 8.90 -4.33
C SER A 333 13.72 9.74 -3.38
N THR A 334 15.02 9.42 -3.28
CA THR A 334 16.01 10.14 -2.45
C THR A 334 16.78 11.20 -3.21
N SER A 335 16.89 11.10 -4.53
CA SER A 335 17.59 12.07 -5.38
C SER A 335 16.70 13.13 -6.04
N GLN A 336 15.45 13.33 -5.57
CA GLN A 336 14.49 14.34 -6.09
C GLN A 336 13.65 15.01 -4.98
#